data_AF-A0A2V6A2K0-F1
#
_entry.id   AF-A0A2V6A2K0-F1
#
_cell.length_a   1.000
_cell.length_b   1.000
_cell.length_c   1.000
_cell.angle_alpha   90.00
_cell.angle_beta   90.00
_cell.angle_gamma   90.00
#
_symmetry.space_group_name_H-M   'P 1'
#
loop_
_entity.id
_entity.type
_entity.pdbx_description
1 polymer ?
#
loop_
_entity_poly.entity_id
_entity_poly.type
_entity_poly.pdbx_seq_one_letter_code
_entity_poly.pdbx_strand_id
1 'polypeptide(L)'
;MIAQSLLGRTIVSPRVREIGLRIFAILLILTLFVGGVQLRRSIGENTRHVRYQHDIINAFYWGQETLKEGRQLSPDNSSANSWTGLFCGYLALYDRVKDDAYESDYGLDYPPLRLLTMAIWSKQVRDGYPWVDNEHPKLVNPLLKINLICELISAAAIFFLVQLCVRRSVHAHSTWPTWLSRERRASICGLAAASVAWLEPSMILDAHGWPQWDVWILPFYLFAALAALKNRWFWCGCLLAFGAMLKGQLLFVGIKPPGSPEFSGAPCS
;
A
#
# COMPACT_ATOMS: atom_id res chain seq x y z
N MET A 1 39.93 8.19 15.38
CA MET A 1 41.34 8.02 14.98
C MET A 1 41.40 8.01 13.47
N ILE A 2 41.90 9.09 12.87
CA ILE A 2 42.05 9.23 11.41
C ILE A 2 43.42 8.64 11.09
N ALA A 3 43.48 7.58 10.31
CA ALA A 3 44.73 7.08 9.76
C ALA A 3 45.27 8.13 8.79
N GLN A 4 46.12 9.03 9.29
CA GLN A 4 46.86 9.98 8.49
C GLN A 4 48.06 9.23 7.89
N SER A 5 48.13 9.12 6.57
CA SER A 5 49.37 8.74 5.92
C SER A 5 50.36 9.91 6.03
N LEU A 6 51.62 9.58 6.25
CA LEU A 6 52.76 10.46 6.49
C LEU A 6 53.10 11.45 5.35
N LEU A 7 52.23 11.63 4.35
CA LEU A 7 52.56 12.31 3.10
C LEU A 7 51.54 13.34 2.60
N GLY A 8 50.58 13.78 3.43
CA GLY A 8 49.79 15.00 3.20
C GLY A 8 48.99 15.10 1.89
N ARG A 9 48.93 14.03 1.07
CA ARG A 9 48.14 13.96 -0.16
C ARG A 9 46.89 13.15 0.11
N THR A 10 45.73 13.80 0.04
CA THR A 10 44.46 13.11 -0.17
C THR A 10 44.58 12.24 -1.43
N ILE A 11 44.64 10.92 -1.27
CA ILE A 11 44.88 9.93 -2.35
C ILE A 11 43.78 9.98 -3.43
N VAL A 12 42.62 10.56 -3.12
CA VAL A 12 41.50 10.72 -4.05
C VAL A 12 40.99 12.15 -3.98
N SER A 13 40.86 12.80 -5.14
CA SER A 13 40.25 14.13 -5.26
C SER A 13 38.84 14.13 -4.63
N PRO A 14 38.46 15.17 -3.86
CA PRO A 14 37.14 15.23 -3.22
C PRO A 14 35.98 15.08 -4.21
N ARG A 15 36.15 15.52 -5.47
CA ARG A 15 35.17 15.31 -6.55
C ARG A 15 35.04 13.83 -6.94
N VAL A 16 36.15 13.11 -7.05
CA VAL A 16 36.16 11.67 -7.38
C VAL A 16 35.50 10.87 -6.26
N ARG A 17 35.76 11.22 -5.00
CA ARG A 17 35.09 10.61 -3.85
C ARG A 17 33.57 10.87 -3.86
N GLU A 18 33.14 12.08 -4.18
CA GLU A 18 31.71 12.41 -4.25
C GLU A 18 31.00 11.65 -5.36
N ILE A 19 31.60 11.58 -6.55
CA ILE A 19 31.07 10.80 -7.68
C ILE A 19 30.99 9.32 -7.29
N GLY A 20 32.05 8.76 -6.69
CA GLY A 20 32.06 7.36 -6.23
C GLY A 20 30.95 7.06 -5.23
N LEU A 21 30.72 7.94 -4.25
CA LEU A 21 29.63 7.78 -3.28
C LEU A 21 28.24 7.86 -3.93
N ARG A 22 28.05 8.75 -4.92
CA ARG A 22 26.78 8.85 -5.66
C ARG A 22 26.51 7.58 -6.47
N ILE A 23 27.53 7.08 -7.18
CA ILE A 23 27.43 5.83 -7.95
C ILE A 23 27.09 4.67 -7.00
N PHE A 24 27.82 4.56 -5.89
CA PHE A 24 27.54 3.52 -4.89
C PHE A 24 26.12 3.60 -4.34
N ALA A 25 25.63 4.80 -4.01
CA ALA A 25 24.26 4.99 -3.54
C ALA A 25 23.21 4.60 -4.60
N ILE A 26 23.43 4.97 -5.86
CA ILE A 26 22.55 4.58 -6.98
C ILE A 26 22.52 3.07 -7.14
N LEU A 27 23.69 2.42 -7.14
CA LEU A 27 23.79 0.96 -7.25
C LEU A 27 23.09 0.27 -6.07
N LEU A 28 23.29 0.75 -4.85
CA LEU A 28 22.62 0.21 -3.67
C LEU A 28 21.09 0.31 -3.79
N ILE A 29 20.57 1.48 -4.17
CA ILE A 29 19.12 1.69 -4.37
C ILE A 29 18.60 0.76 -5.46
N LEU A 30 19.33 0.64 -6.58
CA LEU A 30 18.94 -0.23 -7.69
C LEU A 30 18.92 -1.70 -7.26
N THR A 31 19.93 -2.16 -6.52
CA THR A 31 19.99 -3.54 -6.00
C THR A 31 18.85 -3.82 -5.03
N LEU A 32 18.54 -2.90 -4.11
CA LEU A 32 17.42 -3.05 -3.19
C LEU A 32 16.07 -3.10 -3.92
N PHE A 33 15.90 -2.22 -4.92
CA PHE A 33 14.69 -2.19 -5.74
C PHE A 33 14.50 -3.48 -6.52
N VAL A 34 15.50 -3.87 -7.33
CA VAL A 34 15.45 -5.08 -8.15
C VAL A 34 15.35 -6.33 -7.28
N GLY A 35 16.12 -6.41 -6.19
CA GLY A 35 16.07 -7.51 -5.24
C GLY A 35 14.69 -7.68 -4.61
N GLY A 36 14.05 -6.58 -4.18
CA GLY A 36 12.70 -6.63 -3.62
C GLY A 36 11.61 -7.00 -4.64
N VAL A 37 11.75 -6.60 -5.91
CA VAL A 37 10.86 -7.05 -6.99
C VAL A 37 11.05 -8.54 -7.27
N GLN A 38 12.30 -9.01 -7.37
CA GLN A 38 12.60 -10.41 -7.61
C GLN A 38 12.13 -11.31 -6.46
N LEU A 39 12.29 -10.85 -5.22
CA LEU A 39 11.82 -11.58 -4.03
C LEU A 39 10.30 -11.78 -4.07
N ARG A 40 9.54 -10.71 -4.34
CA ARG A 40 8.07 -10.76 -4.50
C ARG A 40 7.64 -11.69 -5.62
N ARG A 41 8.32 -11.66 -6.76
CA ARG A 41 8.07 -12.57 -7.89
C ARG A 41 8.36 -14.02 -7.50
N SER A 42 9.51 -14.28 -6.87
CA SER A 42 9.91 -15.62 -6.44
C SER A 42 8.94 -16.20 -5.41
N ILE A 43 8.52 -15.40 -4.44
CA ILE A 43 7.49 -15.79 -3.47
C ILE A 43 6.19 -16.14 -4.21
N GLY A 44 5.71 -15.27 -5.10
CA GLY A 44 4.48 -15.54 -5.85
C GLY A 44 4.54 -16.82 -6.70
N GLU A 45 5.70 -17.16 -7.26
CA GLU A 45 5.93 -18.39 -8.03
C GLU A 45 6.01 -19.64 -7.11
N ASN A 46 6.74 -19.56 -5.99
CA ASN A 46 7.02 -20.69 -5.11
C ASN A 46 5.89 -21.01 -4.11
N THR A 47 5.10 -20.03 -3.69
CA THR A 47 3.98 -20.25 -2.75
C THR A 47 2.66 -20.58 -3.44
N ARG A 48 2.68 -20.87 -4.75
CA ARG A 48 1.47 -21.14 -5.55
C ARG A 48 0.58 -22.23 -4.96
N HIS A 49 1.16 -23.22 -4.28
CA HIS A 49 0.44 -24.34 -3.65
C HIS A 49 -0.22 -24.00 -2.30
N VAL A 50 0.23 -22.93 -1.64
CA VAL A 50 -0.25 -22.50 -0.31
C VAL A 50 -1.15 -21.26 -0.41
N ARG A 51 -1.34 -20.71 -1.62
CA ARG A 51 -2.23 -19.57 -1.84
C ARG A 51 -3.61 -19.87 -1.30
N TYR A 52 -4.01 -19.13 -0.26
CA TYR A 52 -5.37 -19.13 0.23
C TYR A 52 -6.27 -18.58 -0.87
N GLN A 53 -6.96 -19.48 -1.57
CA GLN A 53 -7.80 -19.11 -2.71
C GLN A 53 -9.03 -18.31 -2.28
N HIS A 54 -9.39 -18.34 -0.99
CA HIS A 54 -10.62 -17.76 -0.48
C HIS A 54 -10.78 -16.27 -0.80
N ASP A 55 -9.81 -15.41 -0.47
CA ASP A 55 -9.92 -13.96 -0.72
C ASP A 55 -9.99 -13.61 -2.22
N ILE A 56 -9.34 -14.43 -3.04
CA ILE A 56 -9.31 -14.25 -4.49
C ILE A 56 -10.61 -14.76 -5.10
N ILE A 57 -11.14 -15.88 -4.62
CA ILE A 57 -12.45 -16.44 -5.02
C ILE A 57 -13.55 -15.46 -4.60
N ASN A 58 -13.52 -14.95 -3.37
CA ASN A 58 -14.49 -13.97 -2.87
C ASN A 58 -14.43 -12.67 -3.67
N ALA A 59 -13.22 -12.16 -3.96
CA ALA A 59 -13.03 -11.00 -4.83
C ALA A 59 -13.62 -11.22 -6.23
N PHE A 60 -13.38 -12.40 -6.80
CA PHE A 60 -13.90 -12.72 -8.14
C PHE A 60 -15.42 -12.89 -8.12
N TYR A 61 -15.96 -13.56 -7.10
CA TYR A 61 -17.38 -13.74 -6.90
C TYR A 61 -18.13 -12.41 -6.88
N TRP A 62 -17.73 -11.46 -6.02
CA TRP A 62 -18.38 -10.16 -5.93
C TRP A 62 -18.22 -9.32 -7.21
N GLY A 63 -17.07 -9.43 -7.88
CA GLY A 63 -16.88 -8.81 -9.18
C GLY A 63 -17.77 -9.41 -10.27
N GLN A 64 -18.02 -10.73 -10.25
CA GLN A 64 -18.95 -11.40 -11.16
C GLN A 64 -20.42 -11.05 -10.85
N GLU A 65 -20.80 -10.96 -9.58
CA GLU A 65 -22.14 -10.52 -9.18
C GLU A 65 -22.42 -9.09 -9.69
N THR A 66 -21.43 -8.20 -9.61
CA THR A 66 -21.53 -6.86 -10.22
C THR A 66 -21.82 -6.92 -11.72
N LEU A 67 -21.14 -7.81 -12.46
CA LEU A 67 -21.35 -8.02 -13.89
C LEU A 67 -22.68 -8.71 -14.22
N LYS A 68 -23.22 -9.50 -13.30
CA LYS A 68 -24.51 -10.17 -13.43
C LYS A 68 -25.64 -9.16 -13.30
N GLU A 69 -25.59 -8.26 -12.32
CA GLU A 69 -26.54 -7.15 -12.19
C GLU A 69 -26.53 -6.27 -13.44
N GLY A 70 -25.33 -5.90 -13.91
CA GLY A 70 -25.17 -5.10 -15.13
C GLY A 70 -25.80 -5.76 -16.35
N ARG A 71 -25.69 -7.10 -16.47
CA ARG A 71 -26.32 -7.89 -17.54
C ARG A 71 -27.84 -7.93 -17.43
N GLN A 72 -28.39 -8.09 -16.22
CA GLN A 72 -29.83 -8.14 -16.01
C GLN A 72 -30.52 -6.80 -16.34
N LEU A 73 -29.84 -5.69 -16.06
CA LEU A 73 -30.35 -4.34 -16.31
C LEU A 73 -30.14 -3.84 -17.75
N SER A 74 -29.32 -4.54 -18.54
CA SER A 74 -28.96 -4.11 -19.88
C SER A 74 -29.93 -4.67 -20.93
N PRO A 75 -30.39 -3.85 -21.89
CA PRO A 75 -31.34 -4.29 -22.91
C PRO A 75 -30.76 -5.31 -23.91
N ASP A 76 -29.43 -5.34 -24.07
CA ASP A 76 -28.75 -6.25 -24.97
C ASP A 76 -27.35 -6.63 -24.47
N ASN A 77 -26.74 -7.64 -25.10
CA ASN A 77 -25.40 -8.11 -24.72
C ASN A 77 -24.30 -7.06 -24.99
N SER A 78 -24.53 -6.13 -25.92
CA SER A 78 -23.54 -5.10 -26.25
C SER A 78 -23.44 -4.04 -25.15
N SER A 79 -24.59 -3.54 -24.67
CA SER A 79 -24.67 -2.61 -23.54
C SER A 79 -24.23 -3.26 -22.23
N ALA A 80 -24.55 -4.54 -22.01
CA ALA A 80 -24.13 -5.28 -20.83
C ALA A 80 -22.60 -5.39 -20.67
N ASN A 81 -21.90 -5.56 -21.79
CA ASN A 81 -20.43 -5.68 -21.80
C ASN A 81 -19.72 -4.31 -21.84
N SER A 82 -20.46 -3.21 -21.87
CA SER A 82 -19.92 -1.86 -21.86
C SER A 82 -19.50 -1.40 -20.47
N TRP A 83 -18.72 -0.31 -20.40
CA TRP A 83 -18.40 0.36 -19.13
C TRP A 83 -19.64 0.90 -18.42
N THR A 84 -20.63 1.38 -19.18
CA THR A 84 -21.90 1.84 -18.62
C THR A 84 -22.65 0.69 -17.95
N GLY A 85 -22.69 -0.49 -18.58
CA GLY A 85 -23.26 -1.70 -17.98
C GLY A 85 -22.58 -2.11 -16.67
N LEU A 86 -21.25 -2.00 -16.61
CA LEU A 86 -20.47 -2.24 -15.38
C LEU A 86 -20.88 -1.26 -14.26
N PHE A 87 -20.97 0.03 -14.55
CA PHE A 87 -21.35 1.04 -13.55
C PHE A 87 -22.80 0.88 -13.08
N CYS A 88 -23.73 0.59 -13.99
CA CYS A 88 -25.11 0.29 -13.64
C CYS A 88 -25.20 -0.94 -12.72
N GLY A 89 -24.48 -2.01 -13.05
CA GLY A 89 -24.42 -3.22 -12.20
C GLY A 89 -23.78 -2.96 -10.84
N TYR A 90 -22.75 -2.12 -10.78
CA TYR A 90 -22.09 -1.73 -9.53
C TYR A 90 -23.04 -0.98 -8.59
N LEU A 91 -23.80 -0.01 -9.11
CA LEU A 91 -24.79 0.71 -8.32
C LEU A 91 -25.95 -0.19 -7.89
N ALA A 92 -26.46 -1.00 -8.82
CA ALA A 92 -27.56 -1.93 -8.55
C ALA A 92 -27.21 -2.98 -7.48
N LEU A 93 -25.96 -3.47 -7.47
CA LEU A 93 -25.51 -4.38 -6.42
C LEU A 93 -25.53 -3.71 -5.04
N TYR A 94 -25.12 -2.45 -4.94
CA TYR A 94 -25.21 -1.71 -3.68
C TYR A 94 -26.65 -1.43 -3.26
N ASP A 95 -27.52 -1.09 -4.22
CA ASP A 95 -28.94 -0.90 -3.94
C ASP A 95 -29.61 -2.19 -3.47
N ARG A 96 -29.32 -3.33 -4.13
CA ARG A 96 -29.80 -4.65 -3.71
C ARG A 96 -29.32 -5.02 -2.31
N VAL A 97 -28.03 -4.89 -2.04
CA VAL A 97 -27.47 -5.19 -0.70
C VAL A 97 -28.07 -4.28 0.37
N LYS A 98 -28.36 -3.01 0.04
CA LYS A 98 -29.04 -2.09 0.97
C LYS A 98 -30.46 -2.59 1.28
N ASP A 99 -31.18 -3.07 0.28
CA ASP A 99 -32.54 -3.60 0.46
C ASP A 99 -32.52 -4.93 1.25
N ASP A 100 -31.60 -5.84 0.92
CA ASP A 100 -31.38 -7.12 1.63
C ASP A 100 -30.90 -6.91 3.09
N ALA A 101 -30.13 -5.84 3.34
CA ALA A 101 -29.67 -5.49 4.68
C ALA A 101 -30.80 -5.14 5.65
N TYR A 102 -31.94 -4.65 5.15
CA TYR A 102 -33.14 -4.47 5.99
C TYR A 102 -33.72 -5.80 6.48
N GLU A 103 -33.42 -6.90 5.80
CA GLU A 103 -33.84 -8.27 6.15
C GLU A 103 -32.77 -9.03 6.96
N SER A 104 -31.73 -8.33 7.44
CA SER A 104 -30.62 -8.86 8.26
C SER A 104 -29.63 -9.80 7.56
N ASP A 105 -29.62 -9.86 6.21
CA ASP A 105 -28.64 -10.64 5.45
C ASP A 105 -27.53 -9.72 4.89
N TYR A 106 -26.49 -9.48 5.70
CA TYR A 106 -25.37 -8.62 5.32
C TYR A 106 -24.21 -9.44 4.75
N GLY A 107 -24.30 -9.81 3.47
CA GLY A 107 -23.29 -10.64 2.81
C GLY A 107 -22.07 -9.90 2.27
N LEU A 108 -22.21 -8.63 1.86
CA LEU A 108 -21.16 -7.88 1.15
C LEU A 108 -20.11 -7.28 2.11
N ASP A 109 -18.88 -7.81 2.06
CA ASP A 109 -17.74 -7.36 2.87
C ASP A 109 -16.82 -6.34 2.14
N TYR A 110 -17.22 -5.88 0.96
CA TYR A 110 -16.42 -4.98 0.12
C TYR A 110 -16.85 -3.52 0.21
N PRO A 111 -15.94 -2.60 0.61
CA PRO A 111 -16.18 -1.17 0.49
C PRO A 111 -16.13 -0.69 -0.97
N PRO A 112 -16.67 0.50 -1.28
CA PRO A 112 -16.96 0.98 -2.64
C PRO A 112 -15.79 0.83 -3.63
N LEU A 113 -14.62 1.35 -3.28
CA LEU A 113 -13.49 1.38 -4.21
C LEU A 113 -12.83 0.00 -4.36
N ARG A 114 -12.90 -0.83 -3.31
CA ARG A 114 -12.45 -2.23 -3.40
C ARG A 114 -13.36 -3.01 -4.34
N LEU A 115 -14.68 -2.91 -4.19
CA LEU A 115 -15.63 -3.61 -5.05
C LEU A 115 -15.47 -3.19 -6.51
N LEU A 116 -15.35 -1.88 -6.77
CA LEU A 116 -15.12 -1.36 -8.12
C LEU A 116 -13.86 -1.96 -8.74
N THR A 117 -12.76 -2.04 -7.98
CA THR A 117 -11.50 -2.65 -8.44
C THR A 117 -11.70 -4.12 -8.79
N MET A 118 -12.41 -4.88 -7.96
CA MET A 118 -12.70 -6.29 -8.22
C MET A 118 -13.64 -6.51 -9.40
N ALA A 119 -14.61 -5.63 -9.61
CA ALA A 119 -15.51 -5.66 -10.76
C ALA A 119 -14.77 -5.37 -12.07
N ILE A 120 -13.87 -4.38 -12.10
CA ILE A 120 -13.01 -4.08 -13.25
C ILE A 120 -12.09 -5.27 -13.56
N TRP A 121 -11.43 -5.82 -12.54
CA TRP A 121 -10.58 -6.99 -12.71
C TRP A 121 -11.37 -8.20 -13.21
N SER A 122 -12.55 -8.46 -12.65
CA SER A 122 -13.42 -9.56 -13.07
C SER A 122 -13.90 -9.41 -14.51
N LYS A 123 -14.18 -8.17 -14.95
CA LYS A 123 -14.49 -7.87 -16.35
C LYS A 123 -13.32 -8.20 -17.26
N GLN A 124 -12.11 -7.74 -16.91
CA GLN A 124 -10.90 -8.02 -17.70
C GLN A 124 -10.61 -9.53 -17.81
N VAL A 125 -10.80 -10.28 -16.73
CA VAL A 125 -10.65 -11.74 -16.74
C VAL A 125 -11.67 -12.39 -17.67
N ARG A 126 -12.95 -11.96 -17.63
CA ARG A 126 -14.01 -12.52 -18.47
C ARG A 126 -13.83 -12.19 -19.95
N ASP A 127 -13.39 -10.97 -20.27
CA ASP A 127 -13.12 -10.53 -21.65
C ASP A 127 -11.95 -11.34 -22.26
N GLY A 128 -10.92 -11.68 -21.46
CA GLY A 128 -9.79 -12.49 -21.93
C GLY A 128 -10.02 -14.00 -21.91
N TYR A 129 -10.84 -14.49 -20.98
CA TYR A 129 -11.07 -15.92 -20.73
C TYR A 129 -12.54 -16.20 -20.43
N PRO A 130 -13.41 -16.34 -21.46
CA PRO A 130 -14.85 -16.52 -21.28
C PRO A 130 -15.20 -17.78 -20.47
N TRP A 131 -14.38 -18.83 -20.64
CA TRP A 131 -14.61 -20.21 -20.19
C TRP A 131 -14.03 -20.54 -18.81
N VAL A 132 -13.41 -19.58 -18.12
CA VAL A 132 -12.82 -19.84 -16.80
C VAL A 132 -13.92 -19.88 -15.75
N ASP A 133 -14.05 -21.04 -15.11
CA ASP A 133 -14.91 -21.25 -13.95
C ASP A 133 -14.41 -20.44 -12.75
N ASN A 134 -15.33 -20.12 -11.83
CA ASN A 134 -15.11 -19.26 -10.67
C ASN A 134 -13.99 -19.72 -9.72
N GLU A 135 -13.46 -20.93 -9.92
CA GLU A 135 -12.52 -21.62 -9.03
C GLU A 135 -11.05 -21.49 -9.43
N HIS A 136 -10.74 -20.85 -10.57
CA HIS A 136 -9.37 -20.82 -11.10
C HIS A 136 -8.82 -19.41 -11.36
N PRO A 137 -8.59 -18.61 -10.31
CA PRO A 137 -7.96 -17.31 -10.44
C PRO A 137 -6.45 -17.47 -10.64
N LYS A 138 -6.02 -18.10 -11.74
CA LYS A 138 -4.62 -18.05 -12.19
C LYS A 138 -4.23 -16.66 -12.71
N LEU A 139 -5.19 -15.73 -12.77
CA LEU A 139 -5.10 -14.40 -13.37
C LEU A 139 -5.12 -13.26 -12.33
N VAL A 140 -4.54 -13.48 -11.15
CA VAL A 140 -4.37 -12.45 -10.09
C VAL A 140 -3.24 -11.48 -10.39
N ASN A 141 -2.47 -11.71 -11.46
CA ASN A 141 -1.28 -10.91 -11.80
C ASN A 141 -1.53 -9.39 -11.84
N PRO A 142 -2.66 -8.88 -12.39
CA PRO A 142 -2.97 -7.46 -12.33
C PRO A 142 -3.09 -6.93 -10.88
N LEU A 143 -3.77 -7.68 -10.00
CA LEU A 143 -3.93 -7.30 -8.59
C LEU A 143 -2.59 -7.36 -7.84
N LEU A 144 -1.73 -8.33 -8.14
CA LEU A 144 -0.38 -8.40 -7.57
C LEU A 144 0.51 -7.21 -8.00
N LYS A 145 0.32 -6.71 -9.23
CA LYS A 145 1.00 -5.47 -9.66
C LYS A 145 0.49 -4.26 -8.87
N ILE A 146 -0.81 -4.20 -8.55
CA ILE A 146 -1.35 -3.14 -7.68
C ILE A 146 -0.73 -3.26 -6.29
N ASN A 147 -0.62 -4.46 -5.72
CA ASN A 147 0.07 -4.70 -4.44
C ASN A 147 1.49 -4.13 -4.48
N LEU A 148 2.27 -4.52 -5.50
CA LEU A 148 3.65 -4.04 -5.69
C LEU A 148 3.73 -2.50 -5.76
N ILE A 149 2.83 -1.86 -6.50
CA ILE A 149 2.77 -0.39 -6.62
C ILE A 149 2.45 0.24 -5.26
N CYS A 150 1.46 -0.29 -4.53
CA CYS A 150 1.10 0.19 -3.20
C CYS A 150 2.26 0.04 -2.20
N GLU A 151 3.00 -1.08 -2.23
CA GLU A 151 4.19 -1.26 -1.39
C GLU A 151 5.29 -0.25 -1.73
N LEU A 152 5.52 0.01 -3.02
CA LEU A 152 6.53 0.96 -3.48
C LEU A 152 6.19 2.39 -3.04
N ILE A 153 4.93 2.77 -3.21
CA ILE A 153 4.41 4.07 -2.77
C ILE A 153 4.51 4.19 -1.24
N SER A 154 4.23 3.11 -0.50
CA SER A 154 4.35 3.07 0.96
C SER A 154 5.80 3.22 1.42
N ALA A 155 6.74 2.54 0.78
CA ALA A 155 8.16 2.69 1.08
C ALA A 155 8.64 4.13 0.81
N ALA A 156 8.18 4.76 -0.28
CA ALA A 156 8.45 6.16 -0.57
C ALA A 156 7.81 7.09 0.49
N ALA A 157 6.60 6.82 0.95
CA ALA A 157 5.95 7.60 2.01
C ALA A 157 6.74 7.50 3.33
N ILE A 158 7.21 6.30 3.70
CA ILE A 158 8.07 6.08 4.88
C ILE A 158 9.39 6.87 4.75
N PHE A 159 10.01 6.87 3.57
CA PHE A 159 11.20 7.68 3.30
C PHE A 159 10.96 9.14 3.67
N PHE A 160 9.88 9.74 3.13
CA PHE A 160 9.57 11.15 3.38
C PHE A 160 9.17 11.42 4.83
N LEU A 161 8.48 10.48 5.48
CA LEU A 161 8.03 10.62 6.86
C LEU A 161 9.20 10.63 7.82
N VAL A 162 10.08 9.64 7.71
CA VAL A 162 11.31 9.57 8.52
C VAL A 162 12.21 10.76 8.22
N GLN A 163 12.36 11.15 6.95
CA GLN A 163 13.15 12.32 6.58
C GLN A 163 12.59 13.59 7.23
N LEU A 164 11.27 13.78 7.24
CA LEU A 164 10.62 14.93 7.89
C LEU A 164 10.83 14.91 9.41
N CYS A 165 10.62 13.76 10.05
CA CYS A 165 10.80 13.59 11.49
C CYS A 165 12.24 13.90 11.92
N VAL A 166 13.24 13.30 11.26
CA VAL A 166 14.66 13.52 11.56
C VAL A 166 15.07 14.97 11.33
N ARG A 167 14.53 15.65 10.30
CA ARG A 167 14.79 17.09 10.09
C ARG A 167 14.23 17.96 11.22
N ARG A 168 13.07 17.58 11.76
CA ARG A 168 12.39 18.29 12.86
C ARG A 168 12.93 17.96 14.24
N SER A 169 13.67 16.88 14.42
CA SER A 169 14.28 16.53 15.70
C SER A 169 15.33 17.56 16.11
N VAL A 170 15.00 18.40 17.11
CA VAL A 170 15.88 19.48 17.63
C VAL A 170 16.81 18.98 18.76
N HIS A 171 16.47 17.89 19.46
CA HIS A 171 17.03 17.60 20.80
C HIS A 171 17.59 16.18 21.05
N ALA A 172 17.64 15.30 20.06
CA ALA A 172 18.20 13.96 20.29
C ALA A 172 19.72 14.06 20.44
N HIS A 173 20.25 13.73 21.64
CA HIS A 173 21.68 13.51 21.89
C HIS A 173 22.22 12.60 20.79
N SER A 174 22.97 13.18 19.86
CA SER A 174 23.33 12.50 18.64
C SER A 174 24.68 11.83 18.82
N THR A 175 24.69 10.50 18.86
CA THR A 175 25.91 9.67 18.73
C THR A 175 26.55 9.78 17.35
N TRP A 176 25.95 10.53 16.42
CA TRP A 176 26.43 10.64 15.05
C TRP A 176 27.50 11.72 14.88
N PRO A 177 28.52 11.46 14.06
CA PRO A 177 29.64 12.37 13.85
C PRO A 177 29.20 13.77 13.37
N THR A 178 29.77 14.81 13.97
CA THR A 178 29.44 16.24 13.72
C THR A 178 29.61 16.68 12.26
N TRP A 179 30.40 15.97 11.46
CA TRP A 179 30.63 16.28 10.04
C TRP A 179 29.48 15.90 9.10
N LEU A 180 28.49 15.13 9.57
CA LEU A 180 27.35 14.73 8.75
C LEU A 180 26.21 15.76 8.88
N SER A 181 25.92 16.48 7.79
CA SER A 181 24.83 17.48 7.78
C SER A 181 23.49 16.85 8.13
N ARG A 182 22.60 17.61 8.79
CA ARG A 182 21.27 17.15 9.20
C ARG A 182 20.46 16.61 8.02
N GLU A 183 20.60 17.22 6.84
CA GLU A 183 19.93 16.77 5.62
C GLU A 183 20.42 15.39 5.16
N ARG A 184 21.75 15.16 5.18
CA ARG A 184 22.32 13.86 4.82
C ARG A 184 21.91 12.78 5.81
N ARG A 185 21.87 13.09 7.11
CA ARG A 185 21.38 12.17 8.14
C ARG A 185 19.92 11.78 7.89
N ALA A 186 19.07 12.77 7.65
CA ALA A 186 17.65 12.54 7.37
C ALA A 186 17.45 11.68 6.11
N SER A 187 18.24 11.91 5.05
CA SER A 187 18.17 11.09 3.83
C SER A 187 18.66 9.66 4.05
N ILE A 188 19.73 9.45 4.84
CA ILE A 188 20.23 8.09 5.15
C ILE A 188 19.23 7.34 6.02
N CYS A 189 18.71 7.96 7.08
CA CYS A 189 17.69 7.34 7.94
C CYS A 189 16.40 7.05 7.17
N GLY A 190 15.96 7.97 6.31
CA GLY A 190 14.81 7.77 5.43
C GLY A 190 15.03 6.60 4.47
N LEU A 191 16.20 6.52 3.83
CA LEU A 191 16.53 5.43 2.91
C LEU A 191 16.60 4.09 3.64
N ALA A 192 17.22 4.04 4.82
CA ALA A 192 17.29 2.83 5.63
C ALA A 192 15.88 2.35 6.04
N ALA A 193 15.02 3.25 6.54
CA ALA A 193 13.66 2.91 6.92
C ALA A 193 12.82 2.43 5.72
N ALA A 194 12.93 3.10 4.58
CA ALA A 194 12.25 2.68 3.35
C ALA A 194 12.77 1.34 2.83
N SER A 195 14.07 1.06 2.98
CA SER A 195 14.66 -0.23 2.58
C SER A 195 14.16 -1.37 3.48
N VAL A 196 14.08 -1.13 4.79
CA VAL A 196 13.50 -2.10 5.74
C VAL A 196 12.04 -2.36 5.41
N ALA A 197 11.25 -1.31 5.16
CA ALA A 197 9.85 -1.46 4.77
C ALA A 197 9.67 -2.16 3.42
N TRP A 198 10.54 -1.88 2.45
CA TRP A 198 10.50 -2.49 1.11
C TRP A 198 10.87 -3.98 1.12
N LEU A 199 11.70 -4.40 2.07
CA LEU A 199 12.14 -5.79 2.23
C LEU A 199 11.48 -6.48 3.42
N GLU A 200 10.40 -5.90 3.94
CA GLU A 200 9.72 -6.41 5.12
C GLU A 200 9.06 -7.76 4.79
N PRO A 201 9.46 -8.87 5.45
CA PRO A 201 9.04 -10.21 5.02
C PRO A 201 7.55 -10.49 5.22
N SER A 202 6.91 -9.94 6.26
CA SER A 202 5.51 -10.25 6.55
C SER A 202 4.58 -9.65 5.49
N MET A 203 4.81 -8.42 5.07
CA MET A 203 4.13 -7.72 3.99
C MET A 203 4.37 -8.39 2.65
N ILE A 204 5.57 -8.89 2.38
CA ILE A 204 5.83 -9.63 1.12
C ILE A 204 5.05 -10.94 1.10
N LEU A 205 5.05 -11.68 2.21
CA LEU A 205 4.30 -12.92 2.33
C LEU A 205 2.79 -12.66 2.25
N ASP A 206 2.30 -11.61 2.89
CA ASP A 206 0.88 -11.25 2.90
C ASP A 206 0.41 -10.65 1.56
N ALA A 207 1.23 -9.86 0.88
CA ALA A 207 0.82 -9.26 -0.39
C ALA A 207 0.99 -10.20 -1.59
N HIS A 208 1.98 -11.10 -1.56
CA HIS A 208 2.37 -11.92 -2.72
C HIS A 208 2.36 -13.43 -2.46
N GLY A 209 2.61 -13.84 -1.23
CA GLY A 209 2.54 -15.24 -0.82
C GLY A 209 1.11 -15.73 -0.61
N TRP A 210 0.32 -14.92 0.12
CA TRP A 210 -1.08 -15.09 0.47
C TRP A 210 -1.84 -13.82 0.10
N PRO A 211 -2.16 -13.56 -1.18
CA PRO A 211 -2.54 -12.24 -1.68
C PRO A 211 -3.70 -11.57 -0.94
N GLN A 212 -3.38 -10.76 0.07
CA GLN A 212 -4.32 -9.89 0.76
C GLN A 212 -4.31 -8.49 0.14
N TRP A 213 -5.44 -7.80 0.29
CA TRP A 213 -5.66 -6.45 -0.26
C TRP A 213 -5.37 -5.34 0.76
N ASP A 214 -4.76 -5.67 1.89
CA ASP A 214 -4.53 -4.77 3.01
C ASP A 214 -3.42 -3.76 2.74
N VAL A 215 -2.48 -4.17 1.91
CA VAL A 215 -1.41 -3.33 1.37
C VAL A 215 -1.92 -2.10 0.60
N TRP A 216 -3.15 -2.14 0.07
CA TRP A 216 -3.74 -1.01 -0.67
C TRP A 216 -4.00 0.21 0.21
N ILE A 217 -4.17 0.00 1.52
CA ILE A 217 -4.46 1.05 2.50
C ILE A 217 -3.21 1.84 2.88
N LEU A 218 -2.06 1.17 2.92
CA LEU A 218 -0.82 1.70 3.48
C LEU A 218 -0.39 3.04 2.86
N PRO A 219 -0.42 3.23 1.53
CA PRO A 219 -0.14 4.52 0.92
C PRO A 219 -0.99 5.66 1.51
N PHE A 220 -2.30 5.45 1.59
CA PHE A 220 -3.24 6.47 2.03
C PHE A 220 -3.02 6.83 3.49
N TYR A 221 -2.81 5.83 4.35
CA TYR A 221 -2.52 6.06 5.76
C TYR A 221 -1.19 6.81 5.97
N LEU A 222 -0.12 6.39 5.30
CA LEU A 222 1.21 7.00 5.45
C LEU A 222 1.24 8.43 4.90
N PHE A 223 0.58 8.69 3.77
CA PHE A 223 0.44 10.04 3.24
C PHE A 223 -0.50 10.91 4.08
N ALA A 224 -1.54 10.34 4.70
CA ALA A 224 -2.39 11.06 5.65
C ALA A 224 -1.57 11.50 6.88
N ALA A 225 -0.74 10.60 7.44
CA ALA A 225 0.17 10.94 8.53
C ALA A 225 1.17 12.04 8.12
N LEU A 226 1.73 11.98 6.90
CA LEU A 226 2.57 13.03 6.34
C LEU A 226 1.84 14.38 6.21
N ALA A 227 0.59 14.36 5.74
CA ALA A 227 -0.24 15.54 5.59
C ALA A 227 -0.56 16.16 6.96
N ALA A 228 -0.91 15.33 7.95
CA ALA A 228 -1.13 15.73 9.34
C ALA A 228 0.12 16.39 9.93
N LEU A 229 1.31 15.78 9.76
CA LEU A 229 2.57 16.38 10.20
C LEU A 229 2.84 17.75 9.53
N LYS A 230 2.33 17.98 8.32
CA LYS A 230 2.45 19.26 7.61
C LYS A 230 1.29 20.23 7.91
N ASN A 231 0.45 19.96 8.90
CA ASN A 231 -0.77 20.72 9.24
C ASN A 231 -1.77 20.85 8.07
N ARG A 232 -1.78 19.89 7.13
CA ARG A 232 -2.70 19.85 5.98
C ARG A 232 -3.88 18.94 6.28
N TRP A 233 -4.73 19.37 7.22
CA TRP A 233 -5.84 18.56 7.74
C TRP A 233 -6.88 18.15 6.70
N PHE A 234 -7.21 19.04 5.75
CA PHE A 234 -8.13 18.72 4.65
C PHE A 234 -7.64 17.51 3.84
N TRP A 235 -6.37 17.55 3.41
CA TRP A 235 -5.75 16.46 2.65
C TRP A 235 -5.62 15.17 3.48
N CYS A 236 -5.35 15.28 4.78
CA CYS A 236 -5.38 14.13 5.69
C CYS A 236 -6.75 13.46 5.69
N GLY A 237 -7.83 14.23 5.87
CA GLY A 237 -9.20 13.74 5.84
C GLY A 237 -9.57 13.08 4.50
N CYS A 238 -9.24 13.74 3.38
CA CYS A 238 -9.48 13.16 2.05
C CYS A 238 -8.74 11.83 1.86
N LEU A 239 -7.45 11.74 2.24
CA LEU A 239 -6.67 10.52 2.10
C LEU A 239 -7.23 9.37 2.97
N LEU A 240 -7.64 9.65 4.20
CA LEU A 240 -8.27 8.65 5.07
C LEU A 240 -9.62 8.20 4.50
N ALA A 241 -10.43 9.11 3.97
CA ALA A 241 -11.70 8.77 3.32
C ALA A 241 -11.48 7.86 2.10
N PHE A 242 -10.53 8.20 1.22
CA PHE A 242 -10.17 7.36 0.07
C PHE A 242 -9.67 5.98 0.50
N GLY A 243 -8.81 5.90 1.52
CA GLY A 243 -8.34 4.62 2.05
C GLY A 243 -9.46 3.81 2.71
N ALA A 244 -10.42 4.44 3.37
CA ALA A 244 -11.58 3.78 3.96
C ALA A 244 -12.48 3.12 2.90
N MET A 245 -12.57 3.72 1.70
CA MET A 245 -13.26 3.11 0.56
C MET A 245 -12.56 1.85 0.04
N LEU A 246 -11.30 1.61 0.41
CA LEU A 246 -10.55 0.37 0.11
C LEU A 246 -10.60 -0.63 1.25
N LYS A 247 -10.63 -0.22 2.52
CA LYS A 247 -10.92 -1.09 3.68
C LYS A 247 -11.40 -0.26 4.86
N GLY A 248 -12.54 -0.65 5.44
CA GLY A 248 -13.11 0.05 6.60
C GLY A 248 -12.24 0.01 7.87
N GLN A 249 -11.30 -0.93 7.98
CA GLN A 249 -10.40 -1.04 9.15
C GLN A 249 -9.51 0.20 9.38
N LEU A 250 -9.33 1.04 8.36
CA LEU A 250 -8.63 2.31 8.45
C LEU A 250 -9.32 3.30 9.40
N LEU A 251 -10.65 3.18 9.57
CA LEU A 251 -11.46 4.05 10.43
C LEU A 251 -11.27 3.76 11.93
N PHE A 252 -10.72 2.60 12.32
CA PHE A 252 -10.39 2.32 13.72
C PHE A 252 -9.35 3.29 14.29
N VAL A 253 -8.51 3.87 13.44
CA VAL A 253 -7.52 4.89 13.85
C VAL A 253 -8.15 6.30 13.90
N GLY A 254 -9.33 6.48 13.32
CA GLY A 254 -9.94 7.78 13.04
C GLY A 254 -10.72 8.44 14.17
N ILE A 255 -10.91 7.79 15.33
CA ILE A 255 -11.75 8.35 16.41
C ILE A 255 -11.01 8.26 17.75
N LYS A 256 -10.21 9.27 18.05
CA LYS A 256 -10.07 9.76 19.42
C LYS A 256 -10.53 11.22 19.43
N PRO A 257 -11.78 11.51 19.83
CA PRO A 257 -12.25 12.88 19.91
C PRO A 257 -11.38 13.65 20.93
N PRO A 258 -11.06 14.94 20.66
CA PRO A 258 -10.46 15.81 21.65
C PRO A 258 -11.48 15.97 22.79
N GLY A 259 -11.23 15.32 23.94
CA GLY A 259 -12.17 15.28 25.07
C GLY A 259 -12.39 13.90 25.71
N SER A 260 -11.68 12.85 25.30
CA SER A 260 -11.66 11.60 26.08
C SER A 260 -11.00 11.88 27.45
N PRO A 261 -11.67 11.58 28.58
CA PRO A 261 -11.13 11.89 29.90
C PRO A 261 -9.80 11.18 30.07
N GLU A 262 -8.80 11.96 30.48
CA GLU A 262 -7.53 11.45 30.96
C GLU A 262 -7.79 10.35 31.99
N PHE A 263 -6.95 9.34 31.95
CA PHE A 263 -6.69 8.46 33.09
C PHE A 263 -6.64 9.34 34.35
N SER A 264 -7.74 9.33 35.10
CA SER A 264 -7.74 9.80 36.47
C SER A 264 -6.72 8.93 37.17
N GLY A 265 -5.61 9.55 37.58
CA GLY A 265 -4.66 8.91 38.46
C GLY A 265 -5.44 8.32 39.62
N ALA A 266 -5.23 7.02 39.86
CA ALA A 266 -5.68 6.40 41.09
C ALA A 266 -5.16 7.26 42.26
N PRO A 267 -6.03 7.82 43.10
CA PRO A 267 -5.57 8.38 44.35
C PRO A 267 -5.16 7.21 45.23
N CYS A 268 -3.98 7.32 45.82
CA CYS A 268 -3.55 6.49 46.92
C CYS A 268 -4.66 6.43 47.99
N SER A 269 -5.08 5.20 48.31
CA SER A 269 -5.55 4.81 49.64
C SER A 269 -5.13 3.36 49.86
#